data_AF-A0A1V3INL2-F1
#
_entry.id   AF-A0A1V3INL2-F1
#
_cell.length_a   1.000
_cell.length_b   1.000
_cell.length_c   1.000
_cell.angle_alpha   90.00
_cell.angle_beta   90.00
_cell.angle_gamma   90.00
#
_symmetry.space_group_name_H-M   'P 1'
#
loop_
_entity.id
_entity.type
_entity.pdbx_description
1 polymer ?
#
loop_
_entity_poly.entity_id
_entity_poly.type
_entity_poly.pdbx_seq_one_letter_code
_entity_poly.pdbx_strand_id
1 'polypeptide(L)'
;MAKSYYLKTRNVFFKTQRAFKNHLQSIFHKTRDSEYKIVVDPNDMKDLIDYLEDYHNDRETLPDKFNLENCEFYVKKSPDFDECLWIRDKSSNIERQFSITKFGNPSTPLQNLVECLGYLIMNIKRDIRKEIVKKEGKEFDKYNLWHKEPTRKELVLEFITLNNLEGHLDKIVSPNGLSNNVPFLMPGYEYLEDEFITFYIEKKGTEQLKYELKKIKS
;
A
#
# COMPACT_ATOMS: atom_id res chain seq x y z
N MET A 1 -22.59 16.62 5.76
CA MET A 1 -23.21 15.46 6.44
C MET A 1 -22.10 14.53 6.91
N ALA A 2 -22.12 14.06 8.17
CA ALA A 2 -21.17 13.05 8.61
C ALA A 2 -21.46 11.75 7.83
N LYS A 3 -20.49 11.25 7.06
CA LYS A 3 -20.63 10.00 6.29
C LYS A 3 -20.73 8.85 7.30
N SER A 4 -21.90 8.24 7.41
CA SER A 4 -22.10 7.00 8.18
C SER A 4 -21.54 5.81 7.40
N TYR A 5 -21.10 4.79 8.11
CA TYR A 5 -20.61 3.53 7.53
C TYR A 5 -21.58 2.42 7.93
N TYR A 6 -22.06 1.69 6.93
CA TYR A 6 -23.11 0.69 7.04
C TYR A 6 -22.67 -0.63 6.44
N LEU A 7 -22.71 -1.69 7.23
CA LEU A 7 -22.53 -3.07 6.80
C LEU A 7 -23.91 -3.66 6.50
N LYS A 8 -24.24 -3.69 5.20
CA LYS A 8 -25.58 -3.99 4.67
C LYS A 8 -26.07 -5.39 5.04
N THR A 9 -25.18 -6.37 5.13
CA THR A 9 -25.55 -7.77 5.33
C THR A 9 -25.98 -8.06 6.77
N ARG A 10 -25.40 -7.36 7.75
CA ARG A 10 -25.73 -7.53 9.17
C ARG A 10 -26.53 -6.38 9.77
N ASN A 11 -26.87 -5.38 8.97
CA ASN A 11 -27.53 -4.17 9.43
C ASN A 11 -26.77 -3.46 10.57
N VAL A 12 -25.43 -3.35 10.44
CA VAL A 12 -24.57 -2.74 11.47
C VAL A 12 -24.11 -1.36 11.03
N PHE A 13 -24.21 -0.38 11.94
CA PHE A 13 -23.87 1.01 11.67
C PHE A 13 -22.72 1.51 12.53
N PHE A 14 -21.81 2.25 11.91
CA PHE A 14 -20.74 2.98 12.57
C PHE A 14 -20.87 4.47 12.31
N LYS A 15 -20.86 5.26 13.39
CA LYS A 15 -20.96 6.72 13.34
C LYS A 15 -19.72 7.40 12.76
N THR A 16 -18.57 6.73 12.77
CA THR A 16 -17.29 7.29 12.30
C THR A 16 -16.47 6.24 11.57
N GLN A 17 -15.59 6.70 10.67
CA GLN A 17 -14.63 5.85 9.97
C GLN A 17 -13.69 5.15 10.95
N ARG A 18 -13.32 5.85 12.04
CA ARG A 18 -12.45 5.30 13.08
C ARG A 18 -13.09 4.12 13.79
N ALA A 19 -14.37 4.24 14.17
CA ALA A 19 -15.09 3.13 14.80
C ALA A 19 -15.19 1.92 13.87
N PHE A 20 -15.45 2.15 12.58
CA PHE A 20 -15.49 1.07 11.60
C PHE A 20 -14.10 0.42 11.40
N LYS A 21 -13.03 1.22 11.29
CA LYS A 21 -11.65 0.72 11.23
C LYS A 21 -11.29 -0.13 12.44
N ASN A 22 -11.67 0.31 13.64
CA ASN A 22 -11.42 -0.45 14.86
C ASN A 22 -12.14 -1.80 14.87
N HIS A 23 -13.35 -1.86 14.31
CA HIS A 23 -14.10 -3.12 14.14
C HIS A 23 -13.39 -4.07 13.18
N LEU A 24 -12.96 -3.60 12.00
CA LEU A 24 -12.18 -4.42 11.07
C LEU A 24 -10.85 -4.88 11.70
N GLN A 25 -10.22 -4.02 12.51
CA GLN A 25 -8.99 -4.33 13.23
C GLN A 25 -9.22 -5.41 14.30
N SER A 26 -10.37 -5.42 14.97
CA SER A 26 -10.68 -6.50 15.93
C SER A 26 -10.88 -7.84 15.23
N ILE A 27 -11.47 -7.86 14.03
CA ILE A 27 -11.53 -9.07 13.20
C ILE A 27 -10.12 -9.57 12.87
N PHE A 28 -9.22 -8.69 12.44
CA PHE A 28 -7.83 -9.06 12.16
C PHE A 28 -7.13 -9.64 13.40
N HIS A 29 -7.18 -8.96 14.55
CA HIS A 29 -6.52 -9.44 15.77
C HIS A 29 -7.10 -10.79 16.24
N LYS A 30 -8.43 -10.90 16.30
CA LYS A 30 -9.13 -12.16 16.63
C LYS A 30 -8.66 -13.31 15.74
N THR A 31 -8.50 -13.04 14.45
CA THR A 31 -8.07 -14.05 13.47
C THR A 31 -6.59 -14.39 13.63
N ARG A 32 -5.71 -13.38 13.72
CA ARG A 32 -4.26 -13.56 13.90
C ARG A 32 -3.93 -14.38 15.13
N ASP A 33 -4.64 -14.12 16.23
CA ASP A 33 -4.41 -14.75 17.53
C ASP A 33 -5.11 -16.13 17.64
N SER A 34 -5.83 -16.57 16.60
CA SER A 34 -6.46 -17.89 16.53
C SER A 34 -5.49 -18.98 16.04
N GLU A 35 -5.71 -20.22 16.46
CA GLU A 35 -4.89 -21.39 16.11
C GLU A 35 -4.74 -21.57 14.58
N TYR A 36 -5.84 -21.45 13.85
CA TYR A 36 -5.88 -21.71 12.40
C TYR A 36 -5.60 -20.47 11.55
N LYS A 37 -5.56 -19.27 12.15
CA LYS A 37 -5.43 -17.98 11.46
C LYS A 37 -6.45 -17.75 10.34
N ILE A 38 -7.62 -18.39 10.41
CA ILE A 38 -8.71 -18.27 9.44
C ILE A 38 -9.89 -17.56 10.12
N VAL A 39 -10.59 -16.68 9.40
CA VAL A 39 -11.82 -16.05 9.89
C VAL A 39 -12.91 -17.12 9.95
N VAL A 40 -13.21 -17.60 11.15
CA VAL A 40 -14.22 -18.65 11.37
C VAL A 40 -15.62 -18.10 11.62
N ASP A 41 -15.73 -16.86 12.11
CA ASP A 41 -17.01 -16.25 12.47
C ASP A 41 -17.74 -15.78 11.20
N PRO A 42 -18.95 -16.32 10.91
CA PRO A 42 -19.71 -15.91 9.74
C PRO A 42 -20.07 -14.44 9.70
N ASN A 43 -20.18 -13.80 10.86
CA ASN A 43 -20.46 -12.37 10.92
C ASN A 43 -19.24 -11.54 10.54
N ASP A 44 -18.05 -11.94 10.98
CA ASP A 44 -16.81 -11.27 10.60
C ASP A 44 -16.54 -11.43 9.10
N MET A 45 -16.84 -12.61 8.53
CA MET A 45 -16.76 -12.83 7.08
C MET A 45 -17.68 -11.88 6.31
N LYS A 46 -18.95 -11.77 6.72
CA LYS A 46 -19.92 -10.84 6.10
C LYS A 46 -19.47 -9.38 6.19
N ASP A 47 -18.95 -8.98 7.34
CA ASP A 47 -18.47 -7.63 7.58
C ASP A 47 -17.24 -7.29 6.70
N LEU A 48 -16.34 -8.26 6.47
CA LEU A 48 -15.22 -8.12 5.55
C LEU A 48 -15.67 -8.04 4.09
N ILE A 49 -16.66 -8.83 3.67
CA ILE A 49 -17.23 -8.79 2.31
C ILE A 49 -17.87 -7.42 2.06
N ASP A 50 -18.78 -6.98 2.93
CA ASP A 50 -19.43 -5.66 2.83
C ASP A 50 -18.37 -4.53 2.79
N TYR A 51 -17.31 -4.65 3.58
CA TYR A 51 -16.18 -3.71 3.54
C TYR A 51 -15.49 -3.68 2.16
N LEU A 52 -15.18 -4.84 1.60
CA LEU A 52 -14.50 -4.96 0.31
C LEU A 52 -15.35 -4.44 -0.85
N GLU A 53 -16.66 -4.65 -0.82
CA GLU A 53 -17.60 -4.23 -1.86
C GLU A 53 -17.96 -2.75 -1.81
N ASP A 54 -18.15 -2.19 -0.61
CA ASP A 54 -18.74 -0.86 -0.49
C ASP A 54 -17.68 0.21 -0.16
N TYR A 55 -16.60 -0.17 0.53
CA TYR A 55 -15.68 0.76 1.17
C TYR A 55 -14.22 0.61 0.79
N HIS A 56 -13.74 -0.56 0.39
CA HIS A 56 -12.32 -0.73 0.06
C HIS A 56 -11.95 0.06 -1.22
N ASN A 57 -10.69 0.45 -1.34
CA ASN A 57 -10.21 1.20 -2.51
C ASN A 57 -10.39 0.43 -3.82
N ASP A 58 -10.30 -0.90 -3.74
CA ASP A 58 -10.28 -1.78 -4.91
C ASP A 58 -11.68 -2.37 -5.21
N ARG A 59 -12.73 -1.82 -4.58
CA ARG A 59 -14.11 -2.32 -4.66
C ARG A 59 -14.66 -2.49 -6.07
N GLU A 60 -14.18 -1.69 -7.02
CA GLU A 60 -14.60 -1.76 -8.43
C GLU A 60 -13.91 -2.89 -9.19
N THR A 61 -12.76 -3.38 -8.70
CA THR A 61 -11.93 -4.38 -9.38
C THR A 61 -11.94 -5.75 -8.71
N LEU A 62 -12.33 -5.80 -7.43
CA LEU A 62 -12.41 -7.04 -6.66
C LEU A 62 -13.47 -8.02 -7.20
N PRO A 63 -14.69 -7.58 -7.56
CA PRO A 63 -15.73 -8.46 -8.10
C PRO A 63 -15.34 -9.13 -9.42
N ASP A 64 -14.52 -8.46 -10.25
CA ASP A 64 -14.03 -9.02 -11.53
C ASP A 64 -13.05 -10.20 -11.35
N LYS A 65 -12.49 -10.35 -10.15
CA LYS A 65 -11.39 -11.29 -9.86
C LYS A 65 -11.73 -12.35 -8.82
N PHE A 66 -12.67 -12.05 -7.93
CA PHE A 66 -13.02 -12.91 -6.80
C PHE A 66 -14.53 -13.08 -6.74
N ASN A 67 -14.96 -14.33 -6.65
CA ASN A 67 -16.30 -14.60 -6.13
C ASN A 67 -16.26 -14.47 -4.60
N LEU A 68 -16.56 -13.28 -4.08
CA LEU A 68 -16.43 -12.95 -2.65
C LEU A 68 -17.28 -13.86 -1.75
N GLU A 69 -18.42 -14.38 -2.26
CA GLU A 69 -19.27 -15.32 -1.53
C GLU A 69 -18.62 -16.71 -1.36
N ASN A 70 -17.67 -17.06 -2.22
CA ASN A 70 -16.91 -18.30 -2.17
C ASN A 70 -15.47 -18.11 -1.64
N CYS A 71 -15.16 -16.93 -1.13
CA CYS A 71 -13.84 -16.65 -0.59
C CYS A 71 -13.73 -17.08 0.87
N GLU A 72 -12.49 -17.34 1.30
CA GLU A 72 -12.12 -17.31 2.71
C GLU A 72 -11.15 -16.18 3.01
N PHE A 73 -11.14 -15.82 4.28
CA PHE A 73 -10.29 -14.78 4.83
C PHE A 73 -9.37 -15.39 5.88
N TYR A 74 -8.09 -15.04 5.84
CA TYR A 74 -7.09 -15.58 6.74
C TYR A 74 -5.95 -14.60 6.95
N VAL A 75 -5.14 -14.85 7.97
CA VAL A 75 -3.96 -14.05 8.30
C VAL A 75 -2.70 -14.84 7.96
N LYS A 76 -1.83 -14.23 7.15
CA LYS A 76 -0.56 -14.82 6.71
C LYS A 76 0.49 -13.72 6.61
N LYS A 77 1.75 -14.07 6.87
CA LYS A 77 2.90 -13.17 6.70
C LYS A 77 3.03 -12.75 5.24
N SER A 78 3.12 -11.45 5.00
CA SER A 78 3.40 -10.90 3.67
C SER A 78 4.88 -11.07 3.31
N PRO A 79 5.25 -11.19 2.02
CA PRO A 79 6.65 -11.10 1.60
C PRO A 79 7.32 -9.78 2.00
N ASP A 80 6.54 -8.68 1.98
CA ASP A 80 7.05 -7.32 2.12
C ASP A 80 6.77 -6.69 3.50
N PHE A 81 5.90 -7.33 4.31
CA PHE A 81 5.37 -6.77 5.56
C PHE A 81 5.20 -7.85 6.64
N ASP A 82 4.72 -7.43 7.81
CA ASP A 82 4.24 -8.34 8.84
C ASP A 82 2.95 -9.08 8.41
N GLU A 83 2.30 -9.75 9.36
CA GLU A 83 1.06 -10.48 9.12
C GLU A 83 -0.07 -9.58 8.62
N CYS A 84 -0.69 -9.97 7.51
CA CYS A 84 -1.74 -9.22 6.84
C CYS A 84 -2.99 -10.09 6.66
N LEU A 85 -4.14 -9.46 6.38
CA LEU A 85 -5.34 -10.16 5.92
C LEU A 85 -5.19 -10.53 4.45
N TRP A 86 -5.57 -11.77 4.15
CA TRP A 86 -5.64 -12.34 2.81
C TRP A 86 -7.06 -12.77 2.50
N ILE A 87 -7.41 -12.68 1.23
CA ILE A 87 -8.60 -13.26 0.64
C ILE A 87 -8.17 -14.31 -0.37
N ARG A 88 -8.77 -15.50 -0.32
CA ARG A 88 -8.55 -16.58 -1.28
C ARG A 88 -9.89 -17.06 -1.82
N ASP A 89 -10.05 -17.06 -3.13
CA ASP A 89 -11.17 -17.73 -3.79
C ASP A 89 -10.91 -19.24 -3.76
N LYS A 90 -11.80 -19.99 -3.11
CA LYS A 90 -11.65 -21.44 -2.94
C LYS A 90 -11.73 -22.22 -4.24
N SER A 91 -12.40 -21.68 -5.26
CA SER A 91 -12.56 -22.34 -6.56
C SER A 91 -11.34 -22.20 -7.44
N SER A 92 -10.77 -20.99 -7.50
CA SER A 92 -9.62 -20.69 -8.36
C SER A 92 -8.27 -20.80 -7.65
N ASN A 93 -8.27 -20.91 -6.31
CA ASN A 93 -7.10 -20.79 -5.45
C ASN A 93 -6.30 -19.48 -5.63
N ILE A 94 -6.88 -18.48 -6.29
CA ILE A 94 -6.27 -17.16 -6.40
C ILE A 94 -6.36 -16.50 -5.02
N GLU A 95 -5.21 -16.03 -4.52
CA GLU A 95 -5.12 -15.31 -3.26
C GLU A 95 -4.49 -13.91 -3.44
N ARG A 96 -4.91 -12.96 -2.60
CA ARG A 96 -4.28 -11.64 -2.49
C ARG A 96 -4.40 -11.13 -1.07
N GLN A 97 -3.44 -10.30 -0.64
CA GLN A 97 -3.62 -9.52 0.58
C GLN A 97 -4.49 -8.28 0.32
N PHE A 98 -5.11 -7.77 1.39
CA PHE A 98 -5.80 -6.49 1.37
C PHE A 98 -5.63 -5.77 2.71
N SER A 99 -5.88 -4.45 2.71
CA SER A 99 -5.66 -3.60 3.87
C SER A 99 -6.98 -3.02 4.36
N ILE A 100 -7.33 -3.31 5.62
CA ILE A 100 -8.51 -2.76 6.31
C ILE A 100 -8.41 -1.27 6.63
N THR A 101 -7.30 -0.62 6.24
CA THR A 101 -7.09 0.82 6.44
C THR A 101 -7.46 1.66 5.23
N LYS A 102 -7.62 1.03 4.05
CA LYS A 102 -7.96 1.68 2.77
C LYS A 102 -9.47 1.94 2.67
N PHE A 103 -9.88 3.14 2.30
CA PHE A 103 -11.30 3.53 2.29
C PHE A 103 -11.63 4.46 1.13
N GLY A 104 -12.38 3.93 0.15
CA GLY A 104 -13.20 4.64 -0.83
C GLY A 104 -12.51 5.67 -1.72
N ASN A 105 -11.18 5.72 -1.67
CA ASN A 105 -10.33 6.65 -2.40
C ASN A 105 -9.25 5.83 -3.10
N PRO A 106 -9.57 5.18 -4.25
CA PRO A 106 -8.56 4.52 -5.05
C PRO A 106 -7.42 5.49 -5.32
N SER A 107 -6.19 5.00 -5.20
CA SER A 107 -5.01 5.81 -5.45
C SER A 107 -5.04 6.31 -6.88
N THR A 108 -4.85 7.61 -7.08
CA THR A 108 -4.74 8.20 -8.43
C THR A 108 -3.51 7.64 -9.16
N PRO A 109 -3.45 7.68 -10.50
CA PRO A 109 -2.25 7.26 -11.23
C PRO A 109 -0.96 7.94 -10.74
N LEU A 110 -1.02 9.22 -10.39
CA LEU A 110 0.12 9.92 -9.78
C LEU A 110 0.52 9.31 -8.41
N GLN A 111 -0.45 9.01 -7.54
CA GLN A 111 -0.16 8.35 -6.27
C GLN A 111 0.47 6.98 -6.47
N ASN A 112 -0.05 6.21 -7.44
CA ASN A 112 0.49 4.90 -7.79
C ASN A 112 1.93 5.01 -8.32
N LEU A 113 2.21 5.97 -9.18
CA LEU A 113 3.55 6.18 -9.73
C LEU A 113 4.54 6.64 -8.64
N VAL A 114 4.11 7.50 -7.72
CA VAL A 114 4.92 7.92 -6.55
C VAL A 114 5.26 6.74 -5.64
N GLU A 115 4.33 5.80 -5.45
CA GLU A 115 4.57 4.57 -4.70
C GLU A 115 5.54 3.64 -5.45
N CYS A 116 5.26 3.38 -6.73
CA CYS A 116 6.06 2.53 -7.62
C CYS A 116 7.53 2.97 -7.66
N LEU A 117 7.78 4.21 -8.09
CA LEU A 117 9.13 4.76 -8.21
C LEU A 117 9.82 4.92 -6.83
N GLY A 118 9.03 5.18 -5.79
CA GLY A 118 9.53 5.21 -4.42
C GLY A 118 10.08 3.87 -3.94
N TYR A 119 9.53 2.75 -4.43
CA TYR A 119 9.99 1.39 -4.10
C TYR A 119 11.34 1.09 -4.76
N LEU A 120 11.54 1.53 -6.01
CA LEU A 120 12.80 1.33 -6.76
C LEU A 120 14.03 1.88 -6.00
N ILE A 121 13.88 3.04 -5.35
CA ILE A 121 14.99 3.69 -4.62
C ILE A 121 15.10 3.28 -3.15
N MET A 122 14.28 2.33 -2.67
CA MET A 122 14.24 1.96 -1.26
C MET A 122 15.58 1.41 -0.75
N ASN A 123 16.24 0.55 -1.54
CA ASN A 123 17.54 -0.02 -1.19
C ASN A 123 18.64 1.04 -1.19
N ILE A 124 18.65 1.93 -2.20
CA ILE A 124 19.59 3.07 -2.26
C ILE A 124 19.44 3.94 -1.00
N LYS A 125 18.20 4.27 -0.60
CA LYS A 125 17.93 5.02 0.63
C LYS A 125 18.37 4.27 1.89
N ARG A 126 18.22 2.95 1.93
CA ARG A 126 18.67 2.13 3.06
C ARG A 126 20.18 2.24 3.25
N ASP A 127 20.95 2.23 2.17
CA ASP A 127 22.41 2.35 2.24
C ASP A 127 22.85 3.76 2.63
N ILE A 128 22.21 4.80 2.08
CA ILE A 128 22.42 6.19 2.53
C ILE A 128 22.12 6.33 4.03
N ARG A 129 21.05 5.69 4.52
CA ARG A 129 20.71 5.70 5.94
C ARG A 129 21.83 5.11 6.79
N LYS A 130 22.41 3.97 6.39
CA LYS A 130 23.53 3.35 7.10
C LYS A 130 24.71 4.31 7.23
N GLU A 131 25.05 5.00 6.15
CA GLU A 131 26.16 5.96 6.12
C GLU A 131 25.91 7.16 7.05
N ILE A 132 24.74 7.79 6.97
CA ILE A 132 24.41 8.98 7.77
C ILE A 132 24.29 8.63 9.25
N VAL A 133 23.60 7.53 9.59
CA VAL A 133 23.47 7.06 10.97
C VAL A 133 24.84 6.77 11.58
N LYS A 134 25.75 6.14 10.83
CA LYS A 134 27.13 5.87 11.28
C LYS A 134 27.90 7.19 11.50
N LYS A 135 27.78 8.16 10.59
CA LYS A 135 28.41 9.48 10.74
C LYS A 135 27.89 10.26 11.95
N GLU A 136 26.60 10.13 12.25
CA GLU A 136 25.93 10.82 13.37
C GLU A 136 25.95 10.05 14.70
N GLY A 137 26.56 8.87 14.76
CA GLY A 137 26.62 8.05 15.97
C GLY A 137 25.25 7.56 16.47
N LYS A 138 24.30 7.36 15.56
CA LYS A 138 22.92 6.94 15.88
C LYS A 138 22.76 5.42 15.70
N GLU A 139 21.67 4.86 16.24
CA GLU A 139 21.28 3.46 15.99
C GLU A 139 20.43 3.35 14.73
N PHE A 140 20.80 2.46 13.81
CA PHE A 140 20.11 2.29 12.52
C PHE A 140 18.63 1.94 12.69
N ASP A 141 18.29 1.11 13.68
CA ASP A 141 16.93 0.63 13.92
C ASP A 141 16.05 1.64 14.67
N LYS A 142 16.61 2.78 15.10
CA LYS A 142 15.86 3.84 15.79
C LYS A 142 15.48 5.00 14.88
N TYR A 143 15.98 5.03 13.64
CA TYR A 143 15.82 6.17 12.74
C TYR A 143 15.38 5.76 11.33
N ASN A 144 14.55 6.58 10.71
CA ASN A 144 14.18 6.50 9.30
C ASN A 144 14.80 7.66 8.51
N LEU A 145 15.19 7.39 7.28
CA LEU A 145 15.71 8.40 6.35
C LEU A 145 14.58 9.01 5.52
N TRP A 146 14.35 10.30 5.75
CA TRP A 146 13.35 11.08 5.03
C TRP A 146 14.02 11.96 3.99
N HIS A 147 13.34 12.16 2.87
CA HIS A 147 13.66 13.24 1.95
C HIS A 147 13.12 14.54 2.54
N LYS A 148 14.02 15.46 2.89
CA LYS A 148 13.66 16.78 3.37
C LYS A 148 13.30 17.69 2.18
N GLU A 149 14.14 17.67 1.15
CA GLU A 149 13.96 18.49 -0.05
C GLU A 149 14.83 17.93 -1.20
N PRO A 150 14.30 17.76 -2.42
CA PRO A 150 12.87 17.65 -2.72
C PRO A 150 12.23 16.45 -2.01
N THR A 151 10.94 16.54 -1.70
CA THR A 151 10.15 15.39 -1.23
C THR A 151 10.06 14.32 -2.31
N ARG A 152 9.73 13.08 -1.92
CA ARG A 152 9.51 11.98 -2.88
C ARG A 152 8.47 12.33 -3.96
N LYS A 153 7.41 13.07 -3.60
CA LYS A 153 6.40 13.50 -4.58
C LYS A 153 6.98 14.50 -5.57
N GLU A 154 7.76 15.46 -5.10
CA GLU A 154 8.41 16.46 -5.96
C GLU A 154 9.45 15.83 -6.89
N LEU A 155 10.22 14.85 -6.42
CA LEU A 155 11.15 14.08 -7.27
C LEU A 155 10.42 13.39 -8.43
N VAL A 156 9.29 12.76 -8.13
CA VAL A 156 8.51 12.05 -9.14
C VAL A 156 7.83 13.02 -10.10
N LEU A 157 7.32 14.16 -9.62
CA LEU A 157 6.78 15.20 -10.48
C LEU A 157 7.83 15.78 -11.42
N GLU A 158 9.04 16.04 -10.92
CA GLU A 158 10.14 16.51 -11.75
C GLU A 158 10.51 15.47 -12.82
N PHE A 159 10.60 14.19 -12.45
CA PHE A 159 10.85 13.10 -13.40
C PHE A 159 9.75 12.98 -14.46
N ILE A 160 8.47 13.13 -14.07
CA ILE A 160 7.33 13.13 -14.99
C ILE A 160 7.49 14.24 -16.04
N THR A 161 7.84 15.45 -15.61
CA THR A 161 8.01 16.60 -16.50
C THR A 161 9.21 16.48 -17.40
N LEU A 162 10.35 15.96 -16.91
CA LEU A 162 11.53 15.74 -17.73
C LEU A 162 11.30 14.72 -18.85
N ASN A 163 10.40 13.75 -18.61
CA ASN A 163 10.09 12.66 -19.54
C ASN A 163 8.74 12.83 -20.27
N ASN A 164 8.06 13.97 -20.11
CA ASN A 164 6.77 14.29 -20.72
C ASN A 164 5.66 13.25 -20.48
N LEU A 165 5.51 12.79 -19.23
CA LEU A 165 4.61 11.68 -18.86
C LEU A 165 3.21 12.12 -18.40
N GLU A 166 2.94 13.42 -18.22
CA GLU A 166 1.76 13.97 -17.53
C GLU A 166 0.42 13.47 -18.08
N GLY A 167 0.31 13.29 -19.39
CA GLY A 167 -0.95 12.94 -20.06
C GLY A 167 -1.30 11.45 -20.08
N HIS A 168 -0.41 10.58 -19.61
CA HIS A 168 -0.51 9.13 -19.83
C HIS A 168 -0.21 8.30 -18.59
N LEU A 169 -0.26 8.90 -17.40
CA LEU A 169 0.08 8.21 -16.14
C LEU A 169 -0.76 6.94 -15.91
N ASP A 170 -2.03 6.94 -16.30
CA ASP A 170 -2.94 5.79 -16.23
C ASP A 170 -2.53 4.62 -17.13
N LYS A 171 -1.74 4.88 -18.18
CA LYS A 171 -1.18 3.87 -19.08
C LYS A 171 0.21 3.39 -18.65
N ILE A 172 0.90 4.20 -17.84
CA ILE A 172 2.29 3.97 -17.41
C ILE A 172 2.34 3.09 -16.16
N VAL A 173 1.44 3.31 -15.20
CA VAL A 173 1.46 2.59 -13.92
C VAL A 173 0.17 1.84 -13.68
N SER A 174 0.29 0.61 -13.18
CA SER A 174 -0.84 -0.20 -12.79
C SER A 174 -1.67 0.47 -11.70
N PRO A 175 -3.00 0.33 -11.68
CA PRO A 175 -3.79 0.63 -10.49
C PRO A 175 -3.35 -0.29 -9.33
N ASN A 176 -3.33 0.27 -8.11
CA ASN A 176 -3.14 -0.51 -6.90
C ASN A 176 -4.30 -1.53 -6.78
N GLY A 177 -4.01 -2.80 -6.52
CA GLY A 177 -5.04 -3.86 -6.45
C GLY A 177 -5.05 -4.87 -7.59
N LEU A 178 -4.11 -4.81 -8.55
CA LEU A 178 -3.95 -5.85 -9.58
C LEU A 178 -3.23 -7.13 -9.09
N SER A 179 -3.56 -7.61 -7.89
CA SER A 179 -2.91 -8.77 -7.23
C SER A 179 -1.46 -8.53 -6.76
N ASN A 180 -0.90 -7.34 -7.00
CA ASN A 180 0.39 -6.89 -6.48
C ASN A 180 0.21 -5.92 -5.31
N ASN A 181 1.13 -5.98 -4.34
CA ASN A 181 1.13 -5.14 -3.13
C ASN A 181 1.50 -3.68 -3.39
N VAL A 182 2.26 -3.47 -4.46
CA VAL A 182 2.79 -2.18 -4.88
C VAL A 182 2.43 -2.02 -6.36
N PRO A 183 2.02 -0.81 -6.79
CA PRO A 183 1.88 -0.51 -8.20
C PRO A 183 3.19 -0.78 -8.96
N PHE A 184 3.08 -1.30 -10.17
CA PHE A 184 4.19 -1.59 -11.07
C PHE A 184 4.04 -0.84 -12.38
N LEU A 185 5.14 -0.68 -13.11
CA LEU A 185 5.11 -0.09 -14.44
C LEU A 185 4.49 -1.08 -15.43
N MET A 186 3.58 -0.58 -16.26
CA MET A 186 2.89 -1.39 -17.27
C MET A 186 3.87 -1.86 -18.35
N PRO A 187 3.60 -2.99 -19.03
CA PRO A 187 4.42 -3.45 -20.14
C PRO A 187 4.62 -2.36 -21.20
N GLY A 188 5.85 -2.18 -21.66
CA GLY A 188 6.28 -1.11 -22.56
C GLY A 188 6.79 0.14 -21.85
N TYR A 189 6.64 0.23 -20.52
CA TYR A 189 7.15 1.32 -19.69
C TYR A 189 8.18 0.86 -18.65
N GLU A 190 8.61 -0.41 -18.67
CA GLU A 190 9.59 -0.94 -17.71
C GLU A 190 10.95 -0.20 -17.79
N TYR A 191 11.28 0.38 -18.95
CA TYR A 191 12.51 1.16 -19.13
C TYR A 191 12.60 2.39 -18.19
N LEU A 192 11.45 2.90 -17.71
CA LEU A 192 11.41 4.01 -16.77
C LEU A 192 12.02 3.66 -15.40
N GLU A 193 12.18 2.38 -15.06
CA GLU A 193 12.85 1.96 -13.82
C GLU A 193 14.30 2.43 -13.80
N ASP A 194 15.06 2.08 -14.84
CA ASP A 194 16.48 2.42 -14.95
C ASP A 194 16.68 3.94 -15.12
N GLU A 195 15.80 4.59 -15.88
CA GLU A 195 15.81 6.05 -16.04
C GLU A 195 15.58 6.77 -14.71
N PHE A 196 14.60 6.32 -13.92
CA PHE A 196 14.33 6.93 -12.61
C PHE A 196 15.46 6.69 -11.61
N ILE A 197 16.04 5.48 -11.59
CA ILE A 197 17.19 5.17 -10.74
C ILE A 197 18.39 6.05 -11.12
N THR A 198 18.67 6.20 -12.41
CA THR A 198 19.76 7.05 -12.92
C THR A 198 19.55 8.50 -12.51
N PHE A 199 18.35 9.05 -12.78
CA PHE A 199 17.95 10.40 -12.36
C PHE A 199 18.14 10.61 -10.85
N TYR A 200 17.76 9.63 -10.03
CA TYR A 200 17.91 9.71 -8.58
C TYR A 200 19.38 9.73 -8.14
N ILE A 201 20.22 8.88 -8.73
CA ILE A 201 21.66 8.81 -8.43
C ILE A 201 22.36 10.10 -8.85
N GLU A 202 22.03 10.67 -10.00
CA GLU A 202 22.58 11.95 -10.47
C GLU A 202 22.22 13.11 -9.54
N LYS A 203 20.96 13.18 -9.10
CA LYS A 203 20.55 14.18 -8.09
C LYS A 203 21.26 14.00 -6.75
N LYS A 204 21.52 12.75 -6.35
CA LYS A 204 22.35 12.46 -5.16
C LYS A 204 23.77 12.97 -5.36
N GLY A 205 24.39 12.66 -6.51
CA GLY A 205 25.78 13.02 -6.83
C GLY A 205 26.00 14.53 -6.97
N THR A 206 24.96 15.28 -7.33
CA THR A 206 24.98 16.74 -7.43
C THR A 206 24.48 17.45 -6.16
N GLU A 207 24.34 16.72 -5.04
CA GLU A 207 23.88 17.24 -3.74
C GLU A 207 22.50 17.92 -3.74
N GLN A 208 21.69 17.67 -4.77
CA GLN A 208 20.32 18.20 -4.87
C GLN A 208 19.34 17.49 -3.91
N LEU A 209 19.74 16.36 -3.32
CA LEU A 209 18.92 15.60 -2.38
C LEU A 209 19.33 15.90 -0.93
N LYS A 210 18.45 16.59 -0.20
CA LYS A 210 18.59 16.82 1.24
C LYS A 210 17.82 15.76 2.03
N TYR A 211 18.51 15.15 2.98
CA TYR A 211 17.95 14.11 3.84
C TYR A 211 17.79 14.57 5.29
N GLU A 212 16.90 13.89 6.01
CA GLU A 212 16.72 14.06 7.45
C GLU A 212 16.52 12.70 8.12
N LEU A 213 17.21 12.46 9.24
CA LEU A 213 16.94 11.30 10.10
C LEU A 213 15.84 11.62 11.11
N LYS A 214 14.73 10.88 11.06
CA LYS A 214 13.62 10.99 12.02
C LYS A 214 13.55 9.76 12.91
N LYS A 215 13.39 9.95 14.23
CA LYS A 215 13.19 8.83 15.17
C LYS A 215 11.92 8.06 14.81
N ILE A 216 12.00 6.74 14.89
CA ILE A 216 10.82 5.87 14.84
C ILE A 216 10.05 6.08 16.15
N LYS A 217 8.78 6.49 16.04
CA LYS A 217 7.91 6.59 17.23
C LYS A 217 7.62 5.17 17.71
N SER A 218 8.09 4.85 18.91
CA SER A 218 7.73 3.67 19.69
C SER A 218 6.32 3.80 20.26
#